data_AF-A0A917JNH2-F1
#
_entry.id   AF-A0A917JNH2-F1
#
_cell.length_a   1.000
_cell.length_b   1.000
_cell.length_c   1.000
_cell.angle_alpha   90.00
_cell.angle_beta   90.00
_cell.angle_gamma   90.00
#
_symmetry.space_group_name_H-M   'P 1'
#
loop_
_entity.id
_entity.type
_entity.pdbx_description
1 polymer ?
#
loop_
_entity_poly.entity_id
_entity_poly.type
_entity_poly.pdbx_seq_one_letter_code
_entity_poly.pdbx_strand_id
1 'polypeptide(L)'
;MSQTSIPSKLLASTFVLGLSVNACFSALAISHVPFSVFPFLTIYFVATYFYKNYIEAQDPLPLAPAWAAFFLGLFSYSASLGAQYPENGSNIISIAFTAVLAIWLVYKLMVNKKQA
;
A
#
# COMPACT_ATOMS: atom_id res chain seq x y z
N MET A 1 23.06 -15.51 5.77
CA MET A 1 22.06 -14.49 5.40
C MET A 1 21.19 -14.27 6.62
N SER A 2 21.23 -13.09 7.25
CA SER A 2 20.40 -12.78 8.41
C SER A 2 18.92 -12.82 7.99
N GLN A 3 18.13 -13.61 8.71
CA GLN A 3 16.69 -13.77 8.50
C GLN A 3 15.98 -12.49 8.98
N THR A 4 15.73 -11.54 8.10
CA THR A 4 14.93 -10.36 8.42
C THR A 4 13.45 -10.74 8.43
N SER A 5 12.91 -10.98 9.62
CA SER A 5 11.46 -11.13 9.82
C SER A 5 10.73 -9.92 9.22
N ILE A 6 9.68 -10.14 8.42
CA ILE A 6 8.95 -9.03 7.79
C ILE A 6 8.08 -8.36 8.86
N PRO A 7 8.34 -7.08 9.21
CA PRO A 7 7.59 -6.42 10.27
C PRO A 7 6.17 -6.11 9.80
N SER A 8 5.15 -6.55 10.55
CA SER A 8 3.75 -6.31 10.19
C SER A 8 3.39 -4.82 10.17
N LYS A 9 3.98 -4.03 11.06
CA LYS A 9 3.79 -2.57 11.11
C LYS A 9 4.23 -1.90 9.81
N LEU A 10 5.32 -2.37 9.20
CA LEU A 10 5.83 -1.89 7.93
C LEU A 10 4.87 -2.16 6.77
N LEU A 11 4.29 -3.35 6.72
CA LEU A 11 3.31 -3.71 5.68
C LEU A 11 2.02 -2.91 5.82
N ALA A 12 1.53 -2.74 7.04
CA ALA A 12 0.35 -1.92 7.30
C ALA A 12 0.58 -0.45 6.91
N SER A 13 1.73 0.13 7.31
CA SER A 13 2.03 1.53 6.99
C SER A 13 2.22 1.77 5.50
N THR A 14 2.93 0.88 4.78
CA THR A 14 3.09 0.98 3.32
C THR A 14 1.77 0.79 2.57
N PHE A 15 0.92 -0.15 3.00
CA PHE A 15 -0.41 -0.33 2.42
C PHE A 15 -1.28 0.92 2.57
N VAL A 16 -1.33 1.47 3.77
CA VAL A 16 -2.07 2.72 4.05
C VAL A 16 -1.49 3.89 3.24
N LEU A 17 -0.16 3.99 3.10
CA LEU A 17 0.47 4.99 2.24
C LEU A 17 0.00 4.90 0.79
N GLY A 18 -0.07 3.68 0.23
CA GLY A 18 -0.55 3.46 -1.13
C GLY A 18 -2.01 3.89 -1.33
N LEU A 19 -2.88 3.54 -0.38
CA LEU A 19 -4.28 3.99 -0.36
C LEU A 19 -4.36 5.52 -0.36
N SER A 20 -3.61 6.17 0.53
CA SER A 20 -3.65 7.62 0.70
C SER A 20 -3.10 8.38 -0.51
N VAL A 21 -2.01 7.89 -1.13
CA VAL A 21 -1.45 8.49 -2.35
C VAL A 21 -2.47 8.47 -3.48
N ASN A 22 -3.14 7.34 -3.71
CA ASN A 22 -4.16 7.27 -4.74
C ASN A 22 -5.39 8.13 -4.41
N ALA A 23 -5.82 8.15 -3.14
CA ALA A 23 -6.90 9.01 -2.69
C ALA A 23 -6.61 10.50 -2.91
N CYS A 24 -5.40 10.98 -2.61
CA CYS A 24 -4.99 12.35 -2.90
C CYS A 24 -5.06 12.66 -4.39
N PHE A 25 -4.50 11.80 -5.23
CA PHE A 25 -4.50 12.02 -6.68
C PHE A 25 -5.92 12.02 -7.24
N SER A 26 -6.74 11.07 -6.82
CA SER A 26 -8.13 10.94 -7.25
C SER A 26 -8.97 12.15 -6.82
N ALA A 27 -8.83 12.62 -5.58
CA ALA A 27 -9.55 13.80 -5.09
C ALA A 27 -9.16 15.10 -5.83
N LEU A 28 -7.96 15.16 -6.39
CA LEU A 28 -7.48 16.31 -7.17
C LEU A 28 -7.82 16.20 -8.66
N ALA A 29 -7.92 14.99 -9.20
CA ALA A 29 -8.09 14.74 -10.63
C ALA A 29 -9.54 14.44 -11.05
N ILE A 30 -10.36 13.90 -10.15
CA ILE A 30 -11.69 13.36 -10.45
C ILE A 30 -12.76 14.16 -9.72
N SER A 31 -13.64 14.82 -10.47
CA SER A 31 -14.60 15.81 -9.94
C SER A 31 -15.61 15.25 -8.93
N HIS A 32 -15.97 13.98 -9.03
CA HIS A 32 -16.95 13.34 -8.15
C HIS A 32 -16.31 12.65 -6.92
N VAL A 33 -14.98 12.61 -6.84
CA VAL A 33 -14.30 12.11 -5.63
C VAL A 33 -14.24 13.26 -4.62
N PRO A 34 -14.88 13.14 -3.45
CA PRO A 34 -14.93 14.24 -2.50
C PRO A 34 -13.54 14.53 -1.93
N PHE A 35 -13.20 15.82 -1.87
CA PHE A 35 -11.95 16.27 -1.27
C PHE A 35 -11.90 15.91 0.23
N SER A 36 -10.76 15.42 0.67
CA SER A 36 -10.50 15.09 2.08
C SER A 36 -9.06 15.42 2.44
N VAL A 37 -8.86 16.06 3.60
CA VAL A 37 -7.52 16.41 4.12
C VAL A 37 -6.82 15.20 4.74
N PHE A 38 -7.58 14.17 5.15
CA PHE A 38 -7.04 13.02 5.88
C PHE A 38 -5.98 12.24 5.09
N PRO A 39 -6.15 11.89 3.80
CA PRO A 39 -5.10 11.24 3.02
C PRO A 39 -3.77 11.99 2.99
N PHE A 40 -3.79 13.32 2.93
CA PHE A 40 -2.58 14.15 2.98
C PHE A 40 -1.87 14.06 4.33
N LEU A 41 -2.63 14.16 5.42
CA LEU A 41 -2.09 13.99 6.77
C LEU A 41 -1.54 12.58 6.98
N THR A 42 -2.23 11.56 6.48
CA THR A 42 -1.77 10.17 6.55
C THR A 42 -0.43 9.99 5.84
N ILE A 43 -0.26 10.56 4.63
CA ILE A 43 1.04 10.53 3.92
C ILE A 43 2.12 11.20 4.78
N TYR A 44 1.84 12.36 5.36
CA TYR A 44 2.80 13.06 6.24
C TYR A 44 3.20 12.21 7.46
N PHE A 45 2.24 11.63 8.17
CA PHE A 45 2.52 10.77 9.33
C PHE A 45 3.28 9.50 8.95
N VAL A 46 2.93 8.88 7.83
CA VAL A 46 3.63 7.68 7.37
C VAL A 46 5.05 8.01 6.90
N ALA A 47 5.26 9.11 6.20
CA ALA A 47 6.59 9.57 5.78
C ALA A 47 7.49 9.88 6.98
N THR A 48 6.96 10.56 8.00
CA THR A 48 7.73 10.82 9.23
C THR A 48 8.04 9.55 10.02
N TYR A 49 7.11 8.60 10.07
CA TYR A 49 7.35 7.26 10.63
C TYR A 49 8.47 6.52 9.89
N PHE A 50 8.44 6.53 8.55
CA PHE A 50 9.49 5.93 7.72
C PHE A 50 10.85 6.59 7.93
N TYR A 51 10.88 7.91 7.99
CA TYR A 51 12.12 8.67 8.20
C TYR A 51 12.77 8.32 9.54
N LYS A 52 11.99 8.29 10.63
CA LYS A 52 12.51 7.90 11.95
C LYS A 52 13.03 6.47 11.96
N ASN A 53 12.24 5.53 11.44
CA ASN A 53 12.67 4.13 11.35
C ASN A 53 13.91 3.96 10.46
N TYR A 54 14.06 4.75 9.41
CA TYR A 54 15.22 4.69 8.53
C TYR A 54 16.50 5.13 9.25
N ILE A 55 16.43 6.18 10.08
CA ILE A 55 17.57 6.63 10.89
C ILE A 55 17.92 5.62 11.99
N GLU A 56 16.91 5.01 12.61
CA GLU A 56 17.10 4.07 13.72
C GLU A 56 17.39 2.63 13.26
N ALA A 57 17.27 2.32 11.97
CA ALA A 57 17.44 0.97 11.45
C ALA A 57 18.91 0.50 11.50
N GLN A 58 19.15 -0.56 12.26
CA GLN A 58 20.42 -1.31 12.22
C GLN A 58 20.49 -2.31 11.06
N ASP A 59 19.33 -2.79 10.59
CA ASP A 59 19.21 -3.77 9.52
C ASP A 59 18.43 -3.21 8.32
N PRO A 60 18.73 -3.64 7.08
CA PRO A 60 18.01 -3.22 5.90
C PRO A 60 16.53 -3.65 5.95
N LEU A 61 15.63 -2.70 5.73
CA LEU A 61 14.19 -2.95 5.64
C LEU A 61 13.86 -3.92 4.50
N PRO A 62 12.90 -4.86 4.67
CA PRO A 62 12.48 -5.76 3.61
C PRO A 62 11.68 -4.99 2.54
N LEU A 63 12.40 -4.45 1.57
CA LEU A 63 11.88 -3.46 0.62
C LEU A 63 10.86 -4.05 -0.36
N ALA A 64 11.06 -5.28 -0.82
CA ALA A 64 10.16 -5.93 -1.77
C ALA A 64 8.72 -6.12 -1.23
N PRO A 65 8.49 -6.73 -0.04
CA PRO A 65 7.13 -6.86 0.50
C PRO A 65 6.54 -5.51 0.91
N ALA A 66 7.35 -4.52 1.30
CA ALA A 66 6.90 -3.15 1.54
C ALA A 66 6.36 -2.48 0.26
N TRP A 67 7.07 -2.58 -0.86
CA TRP A 67 6.58 -2.09 -2.16
C TRP A 67 5.33 -2.81 -2.63
N ALA A 68 5.28 -4.14 -2.45
CA ALA A 68 4.09 -4.90 -2.81
C ALA A 68 2.87 -4.45 -2.01
N ALA A 69 3.03 -4.20 -0.70
CA ALA A 69 1.96 -3.66 0.14
C ALA A 69 1.55 -2.23 -0.29
N PHE A 70 2.51 -1.37 -0.63
CA PHE A 70 2.24 -0.04 -1.19
C PHE A 70 1.40 -0.10 -2.47
N PHE A 71 1.84 -0.88 -3.46
CA PHE A 71 1.09 -1.03 -4.71
C PHE A 71 -0.25 -1.74 -4.50
N LEU A 72 -0.32 -2.69 -3.59
CA LEU A 72 -1.58 -3.33 -3.21
C LEU A 72 -2.59 -2.30 -2.70
N GLY A 73 -2.17 -1.39 -1.81
CA GLY A 73 -3.01 -0.28 -1.35
C GLY A 73 -3.42 0.65 -2.48
N LEU A 74 -2.47 1.06 -3.31
CA LEU A 74 -2.71 1.93 -4.46
C LEU A 74 -3.76 1.35 -5.41
N PHE A 75 -3.61 0.10 -5.85
CA PHE A 75 -4.56 -0.54 -6.75
C PHE A 75 -5.90 -0.88 -6.07
N SER A 76 -5.90 -1.18 -4.77
CA SER A 76 -7.15 -1.43 -4.02
C SER A 76 -8.05 -0.19 -4.03
N TYR A 77 -7.50 1.01 -3.84
CA TYR A 77 -8.28 2.24 -3.89
C TYR A 77 -8.85 2.49 -5.29
N SER A 78 -8.03 2.28 -6.34
CA SER A 78 -8.49 2.42 -7.73
C SER A 78 -9.60 1.42 -8.08
N ALA A 79 -9.46 0.16 -7.65
CA ALA A 79 -10.49 -0.86 -7.84
C ALA A 79 -11.79 -0.49 -7.13
N SER A 80 -11.68 0.06 -5.92
CA SER A 80 -12.82 0.52 -5.11
C SER A 80 -13.53 1.72 -5.74
N LEU A 81 -12.79 2.67 -6.32
CA LEU A 81 -13.39 3.77 -7.07
C LEU A 81 -14.11 3.28 -8.31
N GLY A 82 -13.50 2.41 -9.11
CA GLY A 82 -14.17 1.88 -10.31
C GLY A 82 -15.39 1.00 -9.99
N ALA A 83 -15.46 0.42 -8.79
CA ALA A 83 -16.66 -0.29 -8.33
C ALA A 83 -17.79 0.68 -7.90
N GLN A 84 -17.43 1.85 -7.37
CA GLN A 84 -18.40 2.88 -6.97
C GLN A 84 -18.90 3.71 -8.16
N TYR A 85 -18.03 3.93 -9.15
CA TYR A 85 -18.27 4.79 -10.31
C TYR A 85 -18.00 4.00 -11.61
N PRO A 86 -18.84 3.02 -11.96
CA PRO A 86 -18.65 2.16 -13.13
C PRO A 86 -18.69 2.93 -14.47
N GLU A 87 -19.28 4.12 -14.48
CA GLU A 87 -19.29 5.04 -15.63
C GLU A 87 -17.90 5.51 -16.07
N ASN A 88 -16.90 5.44 -15.19
CA ASN A 88 -15.50 5.77 -15.50
C ASN A 88 -14.80 4.67 -16.33
N GLY A 89 -15.48 3.56 -16.60
CA GLY A 89 -14.97 2.43 -17.34
C GLY A 89 -14.47 1.28 -16.46
N SER A 90 -13.84 0.30 -17.09
CA SER A 90 -13.47 -0.96 -16.46
C SER A 90 -12.35 -0.81 -15.42
N ASN A 91 -12.53 -1.44 -14.26
CA ASN A 91 -11.52 -1.55 -13.21
C ASN A 91 -10.77 -2.89 -13.20
N ILE A 92 -10.87 -3.68 -14.27
CA ILE A 92 -10.26 -5.03 -14.37
C ILE A 92 -8.75 -4.98 -14.10
N ILE A 93 -8.05 -3.98 -14.62
CA ILE A 93 -6.61 -3.83 -14.43
C ILE A 93 -6.29 -3.65 -12.94
N SER A 94 -6.98 -2.74 -12.26
CA SER A 94 -6.78 -2.48 -10.84
C SER A 94 -7.12 -3.70 -9.98
N ILE A 95 -8.18 -4.44 -10.31
CA ILE A 95 -8.55 -5.69 -9.63
C ILE A 95 -7.48 -6.76 -9.85
N ALA A 96 -7.00 -6.94 -11.08
CA ALA A 96 -5.98 -7.94 -11.40
C ALA A 96 -4.68 -7.69 -10.62
N PHE A 97 -4.18 -6.46 -10.63
CA PHE A 97 -2.99 -6.10 -9.84
C PHE A 97 -3.21 -6.29 -8.34
N THR A 98 -4.38 -5.89 -7.82
CA THR A 98 -4.74 -6.10 -6.40
C THR A 98 -4.70 -7.58 -6.04
N ALA A 99 -5.33 -8.45 -6.84
CA ALA A 99 -5.38 -9.88 -6.59
C ALA A 99 -4.00 -10.54 -6.65
N VAL A 100 -3.21 -10.26 -7.70
CA VAL A 100 -1.86 -10.82 -7.87
C VAL A 100 -0.94 -10.42 -6.72
N LEU A 101 -0.94 -9.13 -6.34
CA LEU A 101 -0.12 -8.63 -5.24
C LEU A 101 -0.57 -9.19 -3.89
N ALA A 102 -1.88 -9.30 -3.65
CA ALA A 102 -2.41 -9.88 -2.42
C ALA A 102 -2.00 -11.35 -2.27
N ILE A 103 -2.18 -12.16 -3.33
CA ILE A 103 -1.79 -13.58 -3.34
C ILE A 103 -0.29 -13.72 -3.11
N TRP A 104 0.53 -12.94 -3.80
CA TRP A 104 1.98 -12.98 -3.66
C TRP A 104 2.44 -12.58 -2.25
N LEU A 105 1.87 -11.51 -1.69
CA LEU A 105 2.23 -11.01 -0.35
C LEU A 105 1.84 -12.04 0.73
N VAL A 106 0.63 -12.60 0.62
CA VAL A 106 0.15 -13.65 1.52
C VAL A 106 1.03 -14.89 1.43
N TYR A 107 1.36 -15.36 0.22
CA TYR A 107 2.28 -16.49 0.02
C TYR A 107 3.64 -16.22 0.67
N LYS A 108 4.21 -15.04 0.45
CA LYS A 108 5.51 -14.66 1.01
C LYS A 108 5.50 -14.60 2.55
N LEU A 109 4.40 -14.13 3.14
CA LEU A 109 4.21 -14.15 4.59
C LEU A 109 4.08 -15.56 5.16
N MET A 110 3.37 -16.46 4.48
CA MET A 110 3.26 -17.87 4.90
C MET A 110 4.59 -18.60 4.83
N VAL A 111 5.37 -18.40 3.76
CA VAL A 111 6.69 -19.02 3.61
C VAL A 111 7.65 -18.53 4.69
N ASN A 112 7.68 -17.22 4.97
CA ASN A 112 8.54 -16.66 6.00
C ASN A 112 8.19 -17.21 7.41
N LYS A 113 6.90 -17.38 7.71
CA LYS A 113 6.45 -18.01 8.97
C LYS A 113 6.85 -19.48 9.12
N LYS A 114 7.07 -20.22 8.03
CA LYS A 114 7.52 -21.62 8.09
C LYS A 114 9.03 -21.78 8.30
N GLN A 115 9.80 -20.70 8.13
CA GLN A 115 11.26 -20.70 8.20
C GLN A 115 11.81 -20.11 9.51
N ALA A 116 10.93 -19.58 10.36
CA ALA A 116 11.20 -19.08 11.71
C ALA A 116 10.75 -20.11 12.75
#